data_AF-A0A212KHI4-F1
#
_entry.id   AF-A0A212KHI4-F1
#
_cell.length_a   1.000
_cell.length_b   1.000
_cell.length_c   1.000
_cell.angle_alpha   90.00
_cell.angle_beta   90.00
_cell.angle_gamma   90.00
#
_symmetry.space_group_name_H-M   'P 1'
#
loop_
_entity.id
_entity.type
_entity.pdbx_description
1 polymer ?
#
loop_
_entity_poly.entity_id
_entity_poly.type
_entity_poly.pdbx_seq_one_letter_code
_entity_poly.pdbx_strand_id
1 'polypeptide(L)'
;MAEPARAFTFRKKRPTPEEEEKQALMEGLTRTRTLISQAYSCFNSTHDPDLIESYVFEINALQARYSYLLRRVKELDGAERR
;
A
#
# COMPACT_ATOMS: atom_id res chain seq x y z
N MET A 1 -21.94 47.15 -18.44
CA MET A 1 -21.87 46.31 -17.23
C MET A 1 -22.14 44.88 -17.63
N ALA A 2 -21.10 44.05 -17.70
CA ALA A 2 -21.09 42.59 -17.50
C ALA A 2 -19.77 42.02 -18.07
N GLU A 3 -18.75 41.90 -17.22
CA GLU A 3 -17.51 41.17 -17.51
C GLU A 3 -17.76 39.66 -17.42
N PRO A 4 -17.19 38.83 -18.32
CA PRO A 4 -17.25 37.38 -18.17
C PRO A 4 -16.18 36.93 -17.18
N ALA A 5 -16.63 36.31 -16.08
CA ALA A 5 -15.78 35.71 -15.07
C ALA A 5 -14.85 34.65 -15.70
N ARG A 6 -13.55 34.88 -15.58
CA ARG A 6 -12.48 34.00 -16.04
C ARG A 6 -12.54 32.69 -15.24
N ALA A 7 -13.04 31.63 -15.86
CA ALA A 7 -13.02 30.30 -15.28
C ALA A 7 -11.57 29.85 -15.11
N PHE A 8 -11.06 29.89 -13.87
CA PHE A 8 -9.78 29.31 -13.50
C PHE A 8 -9.90 27.79 -13.59
N THR A 9 -9.53 27.23 -14.74
CA THR A 9 -9.34 25.79 -14.88
C THR A 9 -8.16 25.39 -14.00
N PHE A 10 -8.45 24.79 -12.84
CA PHE A 10 -7.46 24.11 -12.01
C PHE A 10 -6.86 22.96 -12.82
N ARG A 11 -5.74 23.23 -13.50
CA ARG A 11 -4.94 22.22 -14.19
C ARG A 11 -4.32 21.34 -13.11
N LYS A 12 -4.99 20.22 -12.80
CA LYS A 12 -4.46 19.19 -11.89
C LYS A 12 -3.06 18.82 -12.40
N LYS A 13 -2.03 19.16 -11.63
CA LYS A 13 -0.63 18.83 -11.95
C LYS A 13 -0.59 17.30 -12.07
N ARG A 14 -0.08 16.78 -13.18
CA ARG A 14 0.14 15.33 -13.30
C ARG A 14 1.10 14.93 -12.18
N PRO A 15 0.79 13.86 -11.42
CA PRO A 15 1.70 13.38 -10.40
C PRO A 15 3.05 13.05 -11.05
N THR A 16 4.14 13.32 -10.35
CA THR A 16 5.45 12.88 -10.78
C THR A 16 5.51 11.35 -10.70
N PRO A 17 6.39 10.69 -11.49
CA PRO A 17 6.57 9.25 -11.38
C PRO A 17 6.92 8.79 -9.96
N GLU A 18 7.60 9.64 -9.18
CA GLU A 18 7.92 9.39 -7.77
C GLU A 18 6.68 9.43 -6.86
N GLU A 19 5.77 10.39 -7.10
CA GLU A 19 4.49 10.47 -6.37
C GLU A 19 3.59 9.27 -6.71
N GLU A 20 3.60 8.79 -7.95
CA GLU A 20 2.90 7.57 -8.37
C GLU A 20 3.49 6.32 -7.70
N GLU A 21 4.83 6.18 -7.66
CA GLU A 21 5.50 5.07 -6.98
C GLU A 21 5.16 5.08 -5.48
N LYS A 22 5.23 6.25 -4.83
CA LYS A 22 4.89 6.40 -3.41
C LYS A 22 3.44 6.02 -3.13
N GLN A 23 2.49 6.46 -3.97
CA GLN A 23 1.08 6.08 -3.83
C GLN A 23 0.88 4.57 -3.99
N ALA A 24 1.50 3.95 -4.99
CA ALA A 24 1.41 2.51 -5.22
C ALA A 24 1.97 1.70 -4.04
N LEU A 25 3.08 2.15 -3.44
CA LEU A 25 3.64 1.50 -2.26
C LEU A 25 2.74 1.63 -1.02
N MET A 26 2.13 2.79 -0.80
CA MET A 26 1.19 3.02 0.31
C MET A 26 -0.09 2.21 0.15
N GLU A 27 -0.61 2.09 -1.08
CA GLU A 27 -1.72 1.19 -1.39
C GLU A 27 -1.31 -0.27 -1.14
N GLY A 28 -0.12 -0.66 -1.59
CA GLY A 28 0.46 -1.97 -1.35
C GLY A 28 0.55 -2.31 0.14
N LEU A 29 0.98 -1.37 0.98
CA LEU A 29 1.04 -1.54 2.45
C LEU A 29 -0.35 -1.76 3.04
N THR A 30 -1.30 -0.92 2.67
CA THR A 30 -2.68 -1.01 3.16
C THR A 30 -3.31 -2.34 2.78
N ARG A 31 -3.16 -2.75 1.50
CA ARG A 31 -3.65 -4.04 1.01
C ARG A 31 -2.99 -5.20 1.74
N THR A 32 -1.66 -5.17 1.90
CA THR A 32 -0.93 -6.24 2.58
C THR A 32 -1.34 -6.36 4.04
N ARG A 33 -1.58 -5.23 4.74
CA ARG A 33 -2.10 -5.25 6.11
C ARG A 33 -3.48 -5.90 6.21
N THR A 34 -4.37 -5.61 5.27
CA THR A 34 -5.69 -6.25 5.20
C THR A 34 -5.57 -7.75 4.97
N LEU A 35 -4.72 -8.19 4.04
CA LEU A 35 -4.47 -9.61 3.77
C LEU A 35 -3.90 -10.33 5.01
N ILE A 36 -2.98 -9.71 5.74
CA ILE A 36 -2.45 -10.26 7.00
C ILE A 36 -3.59 -10.48 8.00
N SER A 37 -4.45 -9.47 8.19
CA SER A 37 -5.59 -9.59 9.11
C SER A 37 -6.56 -10.70 8.68
N GLN A 38 -6.79 -10.86 7.37
CA GLN A 38 -7.64 -11.92 6.84
C GLN A 38 -7.03 -13.29 7.06
N ALA A 39 -5.73 -13.47 6.76
CA ALA A 39 -5.03 -14.72 6.97
C ALA A 39 -5.03 -15.14 8.45
N TYR A 40 -4.82 -14.21 9.38
CA TYR A 40 -4.98 -14.49 10.81
C TYR A 40 -6.40 -14.89 11.19
N SER A 41 -7.43 -14.25 10.63
CA SER A 41 -8.82 -14.62 10.89
C SER A 41 -9.13 -16.05 10.41
N CYS A 42 -8.64 -16.42 9.23
CA CYS A 42 -8.80 -17.75 8.67
C CYS A 42 -8.02 -18.79 9.48
N PHE A 43 -6.76 -18.51 9.81
CA PHE A 43 -5.92 -19.35 10.67
C PHE A 43 -6.62 -19.67 11.99
N ASN A 44 -7.15 -18.64 12.67
CA ASN A 44 -7.83 -18.80 13.97
C ASN A 44 -9.13 -19.62 13.89
N SER A 45 -9.73 -19.74 12.71
CA SER A 45 -10.98 -20.49 12.49
C SER A 45 -10.74 -21.89 11.93
N THR A 46 -9.51 -22.20 11.52
CA THR A 46 -9.13 -23.44 10.85
C THR A 46 -8.61 -24.47 11.85
N HIS A 47 -9.04 -25.72 11.70
CA HIS A 47 -8.66 -26.83 12.57
C HIS A 47 -7.88 -27.92 11.83
N ASP A 48 -7.86 -27.86 10.50
CA ASP A 48 -7.14 -28.81 9.67
C ASP A 48 -5.63 -28.49 9.70
N PRO A 49 -4.76 -29.48 10.00
CA PRO A 49 -3.33 -29.25 10.20
C PRO A 49 -2.59 -28.82 8.93
N ASP A 50 -2.94 -29.36 7.77
CA ASP A 50 -2.34 -28.98 6.48
C ASP A 50 -2.71 -27.54 6.11
N LEU A 51 -3.97 -27.15 6.33
CA LEU A 51 -4.41 -25.77 6.11
C LEU A 51 -3.78 -24.79 7.11
N ILE A 52 -3.63 -25.19 8.38
CA ILE A 52 -2.91 -24.40 9.40
C ILE A 52 -1.47 -24.14 8.93
N GLU A 53 -0.76 -25.16 8.45
CA GLU A 53 0.61 -25.01 7.93
C GLU A 53 0.65 -24.05 6.73
N SER A 54 -0.30 -24.18 5.79
CA SER A 54 -0.44 -23.27 4.66
C SER A 54 -0.59 -21.81 5.10
N TYR A 55 -1.45 -21.54 6.09
CA TYR A 55 -1.64 -20.19 6.63
C TYR A 55 -0.40 -19.64 7.34
N VAL A 56 0.40 -20.47 8.01
CA VAL A 56 1.68 -20.03 8.58
C VAL A 56 2.62 -19.52 7.50
N PHE A 57 2.75 -20.26 6.40
CA PHE A 57 3.57 -19.82 5.26
C PHE A 57 3.02 -18.55 4.60
N GLU A 58 1.70 -18.46 4.44
CA GLU A 58 1.04 -17.27 3.88
C GLU A 58 1.29 -16.03 4.75
N ILE A 59 1.05 -16.13 6.06
CA ILE A 59 1.27 -15.03 7.01
C ILE A 59 2.74 -14.57 6.96
N ASN A 60 3.69 -15.50 6.96
CA ASN A 60 5.11 -15.18 6.86
C ASN A 60 5.45 -14.45 5.54
N ALA A 61 4.91 -14.92 4.41
CA ALA A 61 5.11 -14.29 3.11
C ALA A 61 4.54 -12.86 3.08
N LEU A 62 3.34 -12.67 3.64
CA LEU A 62 2.71 -11.36 3.73
C LEU A 62 3.48 -10.40 4.66
N GLN A 63 4.00 -10.88 5.79
CA GLN A 63 4.86 -10.10 6.69
C GLN A 63 6.18 -9.69 6.02
N ALA A 64 6.81 -10.59 5.25
CA ALA A 64 8.01 -10.29 4.48
C ALA A 64 7.74 -9.22 3.42
N ARG A 65 6.61 -9.34 2.69
CA ARG A 65 6.15 -8.33 1.73
C ARG A 65 5.91 -6.98 2.41
N TYR A 66 5.23 -6.96 3.55
CA TYR A 66 4.97 -5.73 4.30
C TYR A 66 6.27 -5.04 4.73
N SER A 67 7.24 -5.82 5.24
CA SER A 67 8.57 -5.34 5.62
C SER A 67 9.36 -4.77 4.45
N TYR A 68 9.26 -5.40 3.27
CA TYR A 68 9.85 -4.86 2.04
C TYR A 68 9.23 -3.52 1.65
N LEU A 69 7.90 -3.45 1.58
CA LEU A 69 7.20 -2.21 1.20
C LEU A 69 7.50 -1.06 2.17
N LEU A 70 7.56 -1.33 3.48
CA LEU A 70 7.95 -0.33 4.47
C LEU A 70 9.36 0.20 4.25
N ARG A 71 10.32 -0.67 3.92
CA ARG A 71 11.69 -0.24 3.60
C ARG A 71 11.69 0.65 2.35
N ARG A 72 10.98 0.25 1.30
CA ARG A 72 10.90 1.01 0.05
C ARG A 72 10.31 2.41 0.23
N VAL A 73 9.25 2.54 1.02
CA VAL A 73 8.67 3.85 1.36
C VAL A 73 9.66 4.73 2.12
N LYS A 74 10.42 4.16 3.06
CA LYS A 74 11.45 4.90 3.81
C LYS A 74 12.62 5.33 2.92
N GLU A 75 13.02 4.50 1.96
CA GLU A 75 14.08 4.84 1.00
C GLU A 75 13.66 6.02 0.11
N LEU A 76 12.41 6.04 -0.37
CA LEU A 76 11.87 7.18 -1.13
C LEU A 76 11.80 8.45 -0.28
N ASP A 77 11.25 8.39 0.93
CA ASP A 77 11.17 9.55 1.84
C ASP A 77 12.57 10.07 2.24
N GLY A 78 13.56 9.18 2.33
CA GLY A 78 14.96 9.54 2.56
C GLY A 78 15.67 10.09 1.33
N ALA A 79 15.30 9.65 0.12
CA ALA A 79 15.79 10.19 -1.14
C ALA A 79 15.21 11.58 -1.44
N GLU A 80 13.92 11.81 -1.14
CA GLU A 80 13.27 13.13 -1.27
C GLU A 80 13.90 14.20 -0.35
N ARG A 81 14.57 13.81 0.74
CA ARG A 81 15.22 14.71 1.71
C ARG A 81 16.72 14.95 1.47
N ARG A 82 17.34 14.27 0.51
CA ARG A 82 18.77 14.42 0.17
C ARG A 82 18.96 15.34 -1.01
#